data_AF-A0A382UMD5-F1
#
_entry.id   AF-A0A382UMD5-F1
#
_cell.length_a   1.000
_cell.length_b   1.000
_cell.length_c   1.000
_cell.angle_alpha   90.00
_cell.angle_beta   90.00
_cell.angle_gamma   90.00
#
_symmetry.space_group_name_H-M   'P 1'
#
loop_
_entity.id
_entity.type
_entity.pdbx_description
1 polymer ?
#
loop_
_entity_poly.entity_id
_entity_poly.type
_entity_poly.pdbx_seq_one_letter_code
_entity_poly.pdbx_strand_id
1 'polypeptide(L)'
;MKKFVITAILFIISWELNAQVALPTFQGVQKPPPLITSCEEYLAANSGSSDGLYNIDIDEDGTNETVYCDMTAGGYTIENAGFGDHEETYSGWYMLKSSEYTAAVAGAVAYFYNENGGFINLGSSWNSGNCCIISGSDNNLYYSFDGGNYMYPANTSGVTKCNSGYSDSYYKLTKSSPSTLHFSTLTQSQVQNIGTSNSCSDNGNPAIFIKRSL
;
A
#
# COMPACT_ATOMS: atom_id res chain seq x y z
N MET A 1 -44.87 -83.28 -53.22
CA MET A 1 -45.35 -81.93 -53.56
C MET A 1 -46.34 -81.47 -52.51
N LYS A 2 -46.27 -80.18 -52.15
CA LYS A 2 -47.10 -79.41 -51.20
C LYS A 2 -46.85 -79.68 -49.70
N LYS A 3 -46.86 -78.71 -48.78
CA LYS A 3 -46.45 -77.29 -48.65
C LYS A 3 -47.06 -76.81 -47.31
N PHE A 4 -46.30 -76.03 -46.53
CA PHE A 4 -46.70 -75.22 -45.36
C PHE A 4 -47.03 -76.01 -44.07
N VAL A 5 -46.64 -75.59 -42.85
CA VAL A 5 -46.99 -74.32 -42.16
C VAL A 5 -45.93 -73.93 -41.10
N ILE A 6 -45.72 -72.62 -41.00
CA ILE A 6 -44.88 -71.83 -40.09
C ILE A 6 -45.56 -71.70 -38.70
N THR A 7 -44.83 -71.82 -37.57
CA THR A 7 -45.30 -71.30 -36.27
C THR A 7 -44.16 -70.82 -35.36
N ALA A 8 -44.19 -69.50 -35.08
CA ALA A 8 -43.79 -68.71 -33.88
C ALA A 8 -42.40 -68.93 -33.23
N ILE A 9 -41.45 -67.97 -33.35
CA ILE A 9 -41.27 -66.74 -32.54
C ILE A 9 -40.74 -67.02 -31.12
N LEU A 10 -39.48 -66.66 -30.86
CA LEU A 10 -39.01 -66.05 -29.60
C LEU A 10 -37.58 -65.52 -29.78
N PHE A 11 -37.44 -64.43 -30.54
CA PHE A 11 -36.27 -63.56 -30.45
C PHE A 11 -36.53 -62.58 -29.30
N ILE A 12 -36.01 -62.91 -28.12
CA ILE A 12 -35.84 -61.95 -27.03
C ILE A 12 -34.59 -61.14 -27.38
N ILE A 13 -34.77 -60.09 -28.17
CA ILE A 13 -33.77 -59.01 -28.26
C ILE A 13 -34.16 -58.00 -27.21
N SER A 14 -33.51 -58.09 -26.07
CA SER A 14 -33.47 -57.03 -25.06
C SER A 14 -32.87 -55.79 -25.69
N TRP A 15 -33.72 -54.89 -26.16
CA TRP A 15 -33.39 -53.49 -26.33
C TRP A 15 -33.35 -52.82 -24.95
N GLU A 16 -32.16 -52.47 -24.48
CA GLU A 16 -32.04 -51.51 -23.40
C GLU A 16 -32.56 -50.15 -23.92
N LEU A 17 -33.68 -49.68 -23.35
CA LEU A 17 -34.06 -48.28 -23.48
C LEU A 17 -33.05 -47.46 -22.69
N ASN A 18 -32.00 -46.98 -23.37
CA ASN A 18 -31.14 -45.93 -22.85
C ASN A 18 -31.92 -44.62 -22.87
N ALA A 19 -32.75 -44.41 -21.84
CA ALA A 19 -33.30 -43.10 -21.54
C ALA A 19 -32.18 -42.20 -20.98
N GLN A 20 -31.43 -41.56 -21.87
CA GLN A 20 -30.51 -40.50 -21.48
C GLN A 20 -31.33 -39.22 -21.24
N VAL A 21 -31.70 -38.99 -19.98
CA VAL A 21 -32.19 -37.68 -19.55
C VAL A 21 -30.97 -36.76 -19.49
N ALA A 22 -30.71 -36.04 -20.57
CA ALA A 22 -29.75 -34.96 -20.57
C ALA A 22 -30.26 -33.86 -19.64
N LEU A 23 -29.67 -33.77 -18.45
CA LEU A 23 -29.79 -32.58 -17.61
C LEU A 23 -29.23 -31.40 -18.42
N PRO A 24 -29.97 -30.28 -18.55
CA PRO A 24 -29.39 -29.09 -19.13
C PRO A 24 -28.20 -28.68 -18.26
N THR A 25 -27.00 -28.69 -18.83
CA THR A 25 -25.84 -28.03 -18.25
C THR A 25 -26.18 -26.55 -18.16
N PHE A 26 -26.60 -26.10 -16.99
CA PHE A 26 -26.59 -24.69 -16.64
C PHE A 26 -25.13 -24.24 -16.65
N GLN A 27 -24.67 -23.76 -17.81
CA GLN A 27 -23.52 -22.88 -17.87
C GLN A 27 -23.95 -21.55 -17.25
N GLY A 28 -23.97 -21.51 -15.92
CA GLY A 28 -23.91 -20.23 -15.23
C GLY A 28 -22.68 -19.54 -15.78
N VAL A 29 -22.88 -18.45 -16.51
CA VAL A 29 -21.80 -17.53 -16.87
C VAL A 29 -21.25 -17.06 -15.53
N GLN A 30 -20.22 -17.73 -15.02
CA GLN A 30 -19.53 -17.24 -13.85
C GLN A 30 -18.94 -15.89 -14.29
N LYS A 31 -19.52 -14.81 -13.78
CA LYS A 31 -18.84 -13.51 -13.79
C LYS A 31 -17.44 -13.79 -13.23
N PRO A 32 -16.35 -13.41 -13.92
CA PRO A 32 -15.03 -13.54 -13.35
C PRO A 32 -15.05 -12.93 -11.94
N PRO A 33 -14.30 -13.51 -10.98
CA PRO A 33 -14.21 -12.95 -9.64
C PRO A 33 -14.00 -11.43 -9.77
N PRO A 34 -14.72 -10.59 -9.00
CA PRO A 34 -14.44 -9.18 -9.01
C PRO A 34 -12.94 -8.98 -8.74
N LEU A 35 -12.28 -8.26 -9.65
CA LEU A 35 -10.91 -7.81 -9.42
C LEU A 35 -10.95 -6.94 -8.17
N ILE A 36 -10.13 -7.26 -7.17
CA ILE A 36 -10.04 -6.44 -5.96
C ILE A 36 -8.99 -5.38 -6.26
N THR A 37 -9.42 -4.12 -6.30
CA THR A 37 -8.57 -2.97 -6.69
C THR A 37 -8.25 -2.05 -5.51
N SER A 38 -8.84 -2.30 -4.34
CA SER A 38 -8.55 -1.55 -3.13
C SER A 38 -8.64 -2.39 -1.86
N CYS A 39 -8.04 -1.87 -0.79
CA CYS A 39 -8.16 -2.44 0.55
C CYS A 39 -9.60 -2.40 1.09
N GLU A 40 -10.40 -1.41 0.69
CA GLU A 40 -11.83 -1.32 1.04
C GLU A 40 -12.61 -2.47 0.40
N GLU A 41 -12.41 -2.73 -0.89
CA GLU A 41 -13.02 -3.85 -1.59
C GLU A 41 -12.57 -5.18 -0.99
N TYR A 42 -11.28 -5.29 -0.65
CA TYR A 42 -10.76 -6.47 0.02
C TYR A 42 -11.45 -6.69 1.37
N LEU A 43 -11.60 -5.65 2.19
CA LEU A 43 -12.23 -5.72 3.50
C LEU A 43 -13.73 -6.04 3.41
N ALA A 44 -14.42 -5.49 2.40
CA ALA A 44 -15.82 -5.80 2.14
C ALA A 44 -16.02 -7.28 1.76
N ALA A 45 -15.09 -7.84 0.99
CA ALA A 45 -15.09 -9.27 0.65
C ALA A 45 -14.64 -10.17 1.81
N ASN A 46 -13.79 -9.67 2.71
CA ASN A 46 -13.15 -10.41 3.78
C ASN A 46 -13.29 -9.69 5.13
N SER A 47 -14.52 -9.67 5.66
CA SER A 47 -14.81 -9.01 6.93
C SER A 47 -13.91 -9.54 8.06
N GLY A 48 -13.23 -8.64 8.78
CA GLY A 48 -12.34 -8.99 9.89
C GLY A 48 -10.86 -9.14 9.52
N SER A 49 -10.49 -8.81 8.28
CA SER A 49 -9.09 -8.63 7.89
C SER A 49 -8.37 -7.62 8.78
N SER A 50 -7.08 -7.87 9.06
CA SER A 50 -6.23 -7.02 9.88
C SER A 50 -5.39 -6.06 9.04
N ASP A 51 -4.88 -4.99 9.65
CA ASP A 51 -3.92 -4.11 9.00
C ASP A 51 -2.67 -4.88 8.54
N GLY A 52 -2.05 -4.45 7.45
CA GLY A 52 -0.82 -5.07 6.96
C GLY A 52 -0.65 -5.02 5.45
N LEU A 53 0.22 -5.87 4.92
CA LEU A 53 0.53 -5.95 3.50
C LEU A 53 -0.45 -6.85 2.76
N TYR A 54 -0.89 -6.36 1.60
CA TYR A 54 -1.79 -7.07 0.68
C TYR A 54 -1.26 -6.91 -0.74
N ASN A 55 -1.60 -7.86 -1.61
CA ASN A 55 -1.32 -7.78 -3.04
C ASN A 55 -2.64 -7.51 -3.76
N ILE A 56 -2.78 -6.32 -4.32
CA ILE A 56 -4.02 -5.76 -4.89
C ILE A 56 -3.67 -5.17 -6.25
N ASP A 57 -4.51 -5.40 -7.25
CA ASP A 57 -4.36 -4.82 -8.60
C ASP A 57 -4.95 -3.41 -8.59
N ILE A 58 -4.16 -2.43 -8.15
CA ILE A 58 -4.68 -1.08 -7.83
C ILE A 58 -4.93 -0.23 -9.06
N ASP A 59 -4.45 -0.63 -10.23
CA ASP A 59 -4.58 0.12 -11.50
C ASP A 59 -5.31 -0.66 -12.61
N GLU A 60 -5.85 -1.83 -12.29
CA GLU A 60 -6.63 -2.71 -13.17
C GLU A 60 -5.84 -3.19 -14.40
N ASP A 61 -4.51 -3.27 -14.29
CA ASP A 61 -3.64 -3.71 -15.39
C ASP A 61 -3.47 -5.24 -15.46
N GLY A 62 -3.98 -5.96 -14.45
CA GLY A 62 -3.88 -7.41 -14.31
C GLY A 62 -2.68 -7.88 -13.47
N THR A 63 -1.89 -6.95 -12.94
CA THR A 63 -0.75 -7.18 -12.05
C THR A 63 -1.15 -6.77 -10.64
N ASN A 64 -0.69 -7.51 -9.62
CA ASN A 64 -0.92 -7.10 -8.24
C ASN A 64 0.28 -6.32 -7.72
N GLU A 65 0.02 -5.19 -7.08
CA GLU A 65 0.98 -4.37 -6.36
C GLU A 65 0.92 -4.71 -4.87
N THR A 66 2.08 -4.67 -4.21
CA THR A 66 2.11 -4.72 -2.74
C THR A 66 1.73 -3.37 -2.17
N VAL A 67 0.63 -3.33 -1.44
CA VAL A 67 0.12 -2.16 -0.72
C VAL A 67 0.01 -2.46 0.77
N TYR A 68 -0.03 -1.41 1.59
CA TYR A 68 -0.38 -1.52 3.00
C TYR A 68 -1.84 -1.12 3.19
N CYS A 69 -2.64 -2.01 3.75
CA CYS A 69 -4.04 -1.76 4.09
C CYS A 69 -4.18 -1.38 5.56
N ASP A 70 -4.81 -0.24 5.83
CA ASP A 70 -5.38 0.08 7.14
C ASP A 70 -6.85 -0.38 7.15
N MET A 71 -7.05 -1.62 7.59
CA MET A 71 -8.36 -2.27 7.70
C MET A 71 -9.14 -1.72 8.89
N THR A 72 -8.47 -1.21 9.93
CA THR A 72 -9.13 -0.58 11.08
C THR A 72 -9.80 0.75 10.74
N ALA A 73 -9.27 1.47 9.73
CA ALA A 73 -9.84 2.71 9.22
C ALA A 73 -10.80 2.52 8.03
N GLY A 74 -11.31 1.29 7.81
CA GLY A 74 -12.27 1.00 6.74
C GLY A 74 -11.64 0.53 5.42
N GLY A 75 -10.38 0.08 5.44
CA GLY A 75 -9.69 -0.44 4.25
C GLY A 75 -9.01 0.65 3.44
N TYR A 76 -8.25 1.53 4.10
CA TYR A 76 -7.45 2.55 3.40
C TYR A 76 -6.26 1.89 2.69
N THR A 77 -6.12 2.14 1.38
CA THR A 77 -4.97 1.69 0.59
C THR A 77 -3.82 2.69 0.67
N ILE A 78 -2.69 2.26 1.22
CA ILE A 78 -1.44 3.05 1.24
C ILE A 78 -0.44 2.38 0.31
N GLU A 79 -0.02 3.10 -0.72
CA GLU A 79 0.80 2.56 -1.81
C GLU A 79 2.29 2.84 -1.62
N ASN A 80 2.65 3.93 -0.93
CA ASN A 80 4.05 4.28 -0.68
C ASN A 80 4.24 5.38 0.37
N ALA A 81 5.49 5.64 0.77
CA ALA A 81 5.89 6.75 1.62
C ALA A 81 7.04 7.55 0.98
N GLY A 82 6.96 8.88 1.08
CA GLY A 82 7.78 9.81 0.33
C GLY A 82 8.18 11.03 1.16
N PHE A 83 9.04 11.83 0.55
CA PHE A 83 9.67 13.01 1.12
C PHE A 83 9.66 14.12 0.07
N GLY A 84 9.28 15.33 0.47
CA GLY A 84 9.19 16.45 -0.46
C GLY A 84 9.16 17.79 0.25
N ASP A 85 9.08 18.84 -0.54
CA ASP A 85 8.87 20.20 -0.06
C ASP A 85 7.45 20.31 0.51
N HIS A 86 7.32 20.80 1.74
CA HIS A 86 6.01 20.93 2.40
C HIS A 86 5.11 21.99 1.77
N GLU A 87 5.66 22.94 1.01
CA GLU A 87 4.90 23.97 0.29
C GLU A 87 4.31 23.45 -1.03
N GLU A 88 4.78 22.31 -1.50
CA GLU A 88 4.41 21.73 -2.78
C GLU A 88 3.29 20.69 -2.67
N THR A 89 2.57 20.52 -3.77
CA THR A 89 1.56 19.47 -3.92
C THR A 89 2.03 18.44 -4.93
N TYR A 90 1.93 17.16 -4.58
CA TYR A 90 2.33 16.05 -5.43
C TYR A 90 1.10 15.18 -5.75
N SER A 91 0.83 14.95 -7.04
CA SER A 91 -0.38 14.22 -7.47
C SER A 91 -0.45 12.81 -6.87
N GLY A 92 -1.54 12.50 -6.15
CA GLY A 92 -1.74 11.21 -5.48
C GLY A 92 -1.00 11.05 -4.14
N TRP A 93 -0.23 12.05 -3.73
CA TRP A 93 0.51 12.06 -2.48
C TRP A 93 -0.09 13.06 -1.50
N TYR A 94 -0.14 12.68 -0.23
CA TYR A 94 -0.74 13.45 0.83
C TYR A 94 0.27 13.63 1.95
N MET A 95 0.54 14.89 2.30
CA MET A 95 1.43 15.22 3.42
C MET A 95 0.83 14.69 4.72
N LEU A 96 1.62 13.91 5.47
CA LEU A 96 1.18 13.37 6.75
C LEU A 96 1.21 14.44 7.85
N LYS A 97 0.10 14.59 8.55
CA LYS A 97 0.00 15.37 9.79
C LYS A 97 0.34 14.51 11.00
N SER A 98 0.74 15.15 12.10
CA SER A 98 1.03 14.47 13.37
C SER A 98 -0.13 13.57 13.82
N SER A 99 -1.37 14.04 13.69
CA SER A 99 -2.58 13.28 14.06
C SER A 99 -2.85 12.04 13.21
N GLU A 100 -2.21 11.90 12.05
CA GLU A 100 -2.47 10.80 11.10
C GLU A 100 -1.55 9.59 11.33
N TYR A 101 -0.57 9.67 12.24
CA TYR A 101 0.32 8.55 12.58
C TYR A 101 -0.36 7.50 13.48
N THR A 102 -1.42 6.88 12.97
CA THR A 102 -2.02 5.68 13.57
C THR A 102 -1.03 4.52 13.55
N ALA A 103 -1.34 3.43 14.26
CA ALA A 103 -0.51 2.23 14.24
C ALA A 103 -0.32 1.70 12.80
N ALA A 104 -1.39 1.66 11.99
CA ALA A 104 -1.36 1.20 10.61
C ALA A 104 -0.56 2.13 9.69
N VAL A 105 -0.81 3.44 9.73
CA VAL A 105 -0.05 4.43 8.94
C VAL A 105 1.44 4.40 9.29
N ALA A 106 1.77 4.28 10.58
CA ALA A 106 3.15 4.11 11.02
C ALA A 106 3.78 2.81 10.50
N GLY A 107 3.00 1.73 10.41
CA GLY A 107 3.39 0.46 9.82
C GLY A 107 3.70 0.60 8.33
N ALA A 108 2.83 1.28 7.57
CA ALA A 108 3.02 1.56 6.15
C ALA A 108 4.27 2.42 5.90
N VAL A 109 4.43 3.53 6.63
CA VAL A 109 5.59 4.42 6.52
C VAL A 109 6.89 3.67 6.81
N ALA A 110 6.93 2.87 7.89
CA ALA A 110 8.10 2.06 8.22
C ALA A 110 8.42 1.03 7.13
N TYR A 111 7.39 0.33 6.62
CA TYR A 111 7.54 -0.64 5.55
C TYR A 111 8.13 -0.02 4.28
N PHE A 112 7.48 1.01 3.73
CA PHE A 112 7.91 1.61 2.46
C PHE A 112 9.26 2.33 2.58
N TYR A 113 9.55 2.95 3.72
CA TYR A 113 10.90 3.47 3.98
C TYR A 113 11.96 2.36 3.89
N ASN A 114 11.70 1.21 4.50
CA ASN A 114 12.65 0.09 4.51
C ASN A 114 12.80 -0.54 3.13
N GLU A 115 11.68 -0.76 2.44
CA GLU A 115 11.65 -1.39 1.10
C GLU A 115 12.40 -0.54 0.07
N ASN A 116 12.18 0.78 0.07
CA ASN A 116 12.83 1.71 -0.84
C ASN A 116 14.28 2.03 -0.43
N GLY A 117 14.71 1.70 0.78
CA GLY A 117 16.00 2.11 1.35
C GLY A 117 16.06 3.59 1.77
N GLY A 118 14.90 4.22 1.97
CA GLY A 118 14.68 5.64 2.30
C GLY A 118 13.32 6.12 1.79
N PHE A 119 12.97 7.37 2.06
CA PHE A 119 11.80 7.99 1.42
C PHE A 119 12.11 8.43 -0.01
N ILE A 120 11.18 8.20 -0.93
CA ILE A 120 11.25 8.70 -2.30
C ILE A 120 11.24 10.24 -2.29
N ASN A 121 12.16 10.89 -2.99
CA ASN A 121 12.15 12.34 -3.20
C ASN A 121 11.14 12.72 -4.29
N LEU A 122 10.05 13.38 -3.90
CA LEU A 122 8.95 13.73 -4.80
C LEU A 122 9.25 14.94 -5.70
N GLY A 123 10.10 15.86 -5.22
CA GLY A 123 10.40 17.11 -5.93
C GLY A 123 11.45 16.98 -7.04
N SER A 124 12.16 15.85 -7.13
CA SER A 124 13.31 15.57 -8.03
C SER A 124 14.53 16.51 -7.92
N SER A 125 14.34 17.81 -7.64
CA SER A 125 15.37 18.78 -7.27
C SER A 125 14.74 20.03 -6.67
N TRP A 126 14.96 20.30 -5.39
CA TRP A 126 14.46 21.49 -4.70
C TRP A 126 15.45 21.97 -3.63
N ASN A 127 15.35 23.21 -3.18
CA ASN A 127 16.25 23.77 -2.18
C ASN A 127 15.49 24.08 -0.90
N SER A 128 16.13 23.77 0.22
CA SER A 128 15.57 24.05 1.53
C SER A 128 16.45 25.01 2.31
N GLY A 129 15.83 25.99 2.95
CA GLY A 129 16.49 26.87 3.91
C GLY A 129 16.50 26.29 5.33
N ASN A 130 15.73 25.23 5.61
CA ASN A 130 15.70 24.55 6.91
C ASN A 130 15.30 23.06 6.79
N CYS A 131 15.95 22.17 7.52
CA CYS A 131 15.84 20.73 7.34
C CYS A 131 14.99 19.98 8.37
N CYS A 132 14.25 20.68 9.23
CA CYS A 132 13.32 19.97 10.12
C CYS A 132 12.16 19.41 9.30
N ILE A 133 11.73 18.20 9.63
CA ILE A 133 10.58 17.60 8.97
C ILE A 133 9.28 18.20 9.54
N ILE A 134 8.57 18.99 8.74
CA ILE A 134 7.33 19.68 9.15
C ILE A 134 6.16 18.68 9.18
N SER A 135 5.39 18.77 10.26
CA SER A 135 4.19 17.97 10.49
C SER A 135 2.96 18.66 9.89
N GLY A 136 2.85 18.69 8.57
CA GLY A 136 1.73 19.36 7.89
C GLY A 136 1.49 20.81 8.32
N SER A 137 0.32 21.37 7.99
CA SER A 137 -0.08 22.76 8.30
C SER A 137 -0.30 23.06 9.80
N ASP A 138 0.15 22.18 10.71
CA ASP A 138 -0.05 22.34 12.14
C ASP A 138 1.02 23.30 12.70
N ASN A 139 0.75 24.62 12.67
CA ASN A 139 1.43 25.64 13.48
C ASN A 139 2.99 25.59 13.51
N ASN A 140 3.66 25.27 12.39
CA ASN A 140 5.12 25.09 12.33
C ASN A 140 5.66 24.05 13.32
N LEU A 141 4.89 23.00 13.61
CA LEU A 141 5.37 21.86 14.36
C LEU A 141 6.27 21.02 13.45
N TYR A 142 7.52 20.84 13.86
CA TYR A 142 8.31 19.75 13.31
C TYR A 142 8.03 18.48 14.10
N TYR A 143 8.09 17.33 13.43
CA TYR A 143 7.97 16.04 14.09
C TYR A 143 9.24 15.23 14.01
N SER A 144 9.31 14.28 14.93
CA SER A 144 10.39 13.33 15.08
C SER A 144 9.81 11.96 15.35
N PHE A 145 10.51 10.93 14.90
CA PHE A 145 10.22 9.57 15.34
C PHE A 145 10.94 9.26 16.65
N ASP A 146 10.51 8.18 17.31
CA ASP A 146 11.14 7.65 18.51
C ASP A 146 11.12 8.64 19.70
N GLY A 147 10.02 9.41 19.84
CA GLY A 147 9.70 10.15 21.06
C GLY A 147 10.44 11.49 21.27
N GLY A 148 10.88 12.18 20.22
CA GLY A 148 11.37 13.57 20.36
C GLY A 148 12.81 13.84 19.92
N ASN A 149 13.50 12.88 19.30
CA ASN A 149 14.88 13.11 18.82
C ASN A 149 14.88 13.96 17.54
N TYR A 150 15.78 14.94 17.43
CA TYR A 150 15.86 15.75 16.20
C TYR A 150 16.07 14.87 14.96
N MET A 151 15.17 15.00 14.00
CA MET A 151 15.19 14.19 12.79
C MET A 151 15.54 15.04 11.58
N TYR A 152 16.57 14.62 10.85
CA TYR A 152 17.06 15.36 9.68
C TYR A 152 17.17 14.44 8.46
N PRO A 153 16.99 14.97 7.25
CA PRO A 153 17.24 14.24 6.02
C PRO A 153 18.72 13.88 5.91
N ALA A 154 19.00 12.71 5.38
CA ALA A 154 20.34 12.28 4.98
C ALA A 154 20.28 11.60 3.63
N ASN A 155 21.35 11.71 2.84
CA ASN A 155 21.45 10.92 1.62
C ASN A 155 21.56 9.42 1.94
N THR A 156 21.52 8.58 0.92
CA THR A 156 21.56 7.11 1.05
C THR A 156 22.83 6.59 1.73
N SER A 157 23.94 7.35 1.67
CA SER A 157 25.20 7.09 2.38
C SER A 157 25.19 7.50 3.85
N GLY A 158 24.11 8.10 4.36
CA GLY A 158 24.04 8.59 5.74
C GLY A 158 24.71 9.96 5.94
N VAL A 159 24.89 10.77 4.91
CA VAL A 159 25.37 12.14 5.13
C VAL A 159 24.16 13.04 5.35
N THR A 160 24.05 13.63 6.54
CA THR A 160 22.98 14.60 6.86
C THR A 160 22.98 15.74 5.82
N LYS A 161 21.80 16.05 5.29
CA LYS A 161 21.52 17.07 4.29
C LYS A 161 20.61 18.12 4.92
N CYS A 162 21.24 19.11 5.54
CA CYS A 162 20.53 20.22 6.16
C CYS A 162 20.80 21.52 5.43
N ASN A 163 19.76 22.35 5.26
CA ASN A 163 19.82 23.66 4.59
C ASN A 163 20.49 23.55 3.20
N SER A 164 20.11 22.51 2.46
CA SER A 164 20.79 22.08 1.24
C SER A 164 19.78 21.82 0.12
N GLY A 165 20.30 21.66 -1.10
CA GLY A 165 19.52 21.10 -2.21
C GLY A 165 19.26 19.60 -2.04
N TYR A 166 18.03 19.18 -2.35
CA TYR A 166 17.56 17.81 -2.33
C TYR A 166 17.37 17.28 -3.75
N SER A 167 18.40 16.61 -4.28
CA SER A 167 18.44 16.06 -5.65
C SER A 167 18.58 14.53 -5.71
N ASP A 168 18.82 13.86 -4.58
CA ASP A 168 18.90 12.40 -4.54
C ASP A 168 17.50 11.81 -4.71
N SER A 169 17.39 10.64 -5.33
CA SER A 169 16.09 9.96 -5.51
C SER A 169 15.47 9.47 -4.20
N TYR A 170 16.31 9.23 -3.18
CA TYR A 170 15.88 8.73 -1.89
C TYR A 170 16.61 9.44 -0.75
N TYR A 171 15.88 9.71 0.33
CA TYR A 171 16.41 10.30 1.56
C TYR A 171 16.13 9.41 2.77
N LYS A 172 17.20 9.16 3.53
CA LYS A 172 17.13 8.54 4.87
C LYS A 172 16.92 9.62 5.93
N LEU A 173 16.71 9.18 7.16
CA LEU A 173 16.60 10.04 8.34
C LEU A 173 17.76 9.81 9.31
N THR A 174 18.10 10.84 10.10
CA THR A 174 19.07 10.77 11.20
C THR A 174 18.41 11.10 12.53
N LYS A 175 18.98 10.65 13.66
CA LYS A 175 18.42 10.92 15.01
C LYS A 175 18.97 12.19 15.69
N SER A 176 19.95 12.87 15.09
CA SER A 176 20.50 14.16 15.56
C SER A 176 21.51 14.72 14.56
N SER A 177 21.90 15.99 14.73
CA SER A 177 22.95 16.65 13.96
C SER A 177 24.07 17.16 14.88
N PRO A 178 25.36 17.02 14.52
CA PRO A 178 25.88 16.18 13.45
C PRO A 178 25.98 14.72 13.96
N SER A 179 25.04 13.85 13.59
CA SER A 179 25.14 12.43 13.93
C SER A 179 25.43 11.57 12.70
N THR A 180 26.22 10.53 12.92
CA THR A 180 26.38 9.37 12.04
C THR A 180 25.33 8.29 12.33
N LEU A 181 24.34 8.60 13.18
CA LEU A 181 23.29 7.69 13.59
C LEU A 181 22.07 7.89 12.69
N HIS A 182 22.01 7.05 11.68
CA HIS A 182 20.92 7.00 10.71
C HIS A 182 19.89 5.96 11.12
N PHE A 183 18.64 6.22 10.78
CA PHE A 183 17.63 5.16 10.71
C PHE A 183 17.95 4.30 9.49
N SER A 184 18.78 3.26 9.67
CA SER A 184 19.02 2.26 8.62
C SER A 184 17.73 1.55 8.24
N THR A 185 16.88 1.32 9.25
CA THR A 185 15.51 0.86 9.12
C THR A 185 14.63 1.61 10.12
N LEU A 186 13.33 1.58 9.87
CA LEU A 186 12.29 2.06 10.78
C LEU A 186 11.44 0.89 11.27
N THR A 187 10.98 0.98 12.51
CA THR A 187 9.93 0.11 13.05
C THR A 187 8.64 0.90 13.18
N GLN A 188 7.50 0.19 13.12
CA GLN A 188 6.18 0.78 13.36
C GLN A 188 6.14 1.57 14.68
N SER A 189 6.68 1.00 15.77
CA SER A 189 6.68 1.67 17.07
C SER A 189 7.49 2.97 17.09
N GLN A 190 8.60 3.04 16.35
CA GLN A 190 9.39 4.28 16.25
C GLN A 190 8.62 5.36 15.50
N VAL A 191 7.99 4.98 14.38
CA VAL A 191 7.22 5.91 13.55
C VAL A 191 5.96 6.39 14.27
N GLN A 192 5.27 5.50 14.99
CA GLN A 192 4.06 5.82 15.74
C GLN A 192 4.34 6.71 16.95
N ASN A 193 5.50 6.54 17.59
CA ASN A 193 5.89 7.36 18.73
C ASN A 193 6.45 8.71 18.25
N ILE A 194 5.55 9.57 17.78
CA ILE A 194 5.91 10.90 17.29
C ILE A 194 6.18 11.86 18.45
N GLY A 195 7.23 12.66 18.31
CA GLY A 195 7.47 13.84 19.14
C GLY A 195 7.31 15.11 18.29
N THR A 196 6.65 16.14 18.82
CA THR A 196 6.48 17.44 18.14
C THR A 196 7.13 18.58 18.93
N SER A 197 7.57 19.62 18.23
CA SER A 197 8.13 20.83 18.84
C SER A 197 8.02 22.02 17.90
N ASN A 198 8.07 23.23 18.47
CA ASN A 198 7.91 24.52 17.79
C ASN A 198 9.23 25.28 17.59
N SER A 199 10.38 24.61 17.72
CA SER A 199 11.70 25.25 17.64
C SER A 199 12.25 25.43 16.21
N CYS A 200 11.47 25.13 15.17
CA CYS A 200 11.94 25.19 13.79
C CYS A 200 11.27 26.33 13.03
N SER A 201 12.07 27.19 12.38
CA SER A 201 11.55 28.18 11.45
C SER A 201 11.18 27.51 10.13
N ASP A 202 10.02 27.89 9.60
CA ASP A 202 9.55 27.47 8.29
C ASP A 202 10.28 28.23 7.17
N ASN A 203 10.99 27.51 6.30
CA ASN A 203 11.79 28.06 5.19
C ASN A 203 12.04 27.00 4.09
N GLY A 204 10.96 26.53 3.45
CA GLY A 204 11.03 25.48 2.43
C GLY A 204 11.47 24.15 3.05
N ASN A 205 10.83 23.76 4.14
CA ASN A 205 11.19 22.58 4.90
C ASN A 205 10.74 21.27 4.24
N PRO A 206 11.41 20.16 4.53
CA PRO A 206 10.88 18.86 4.16
C PRO A 206 9.61 18.47 4.92
N ALA A 207 8.79 17.61 4.31
CA ALA A 207 7.72 16.86 4.96
C ALA A 207 7.70 15.39 4.48
N ILE A 208 7.09 14.48 5.24
CA ILE A 208 6.75 13.12 4.77
C ILE A 208 5.36 13.13 4.16
N PHE A 209 5.24 12.41 3.07
CA PHE A 209 4.00 12.19 2.34
C PHE A 209 3.72 10.68 2.27
N ILE A 210 2.44 10.32 2.14
CA ILE A 210 2.04 8.97 1.72
C ILE A 210 1.32 9.04 0.38
N LYS A 211 1.58 8.06 -0.47
CA LYS A 211 0.77 7.82 -1.66
C LYS A 211 -0.42 6.95 -1.25
N ARG A 212 -1.63 7.38 -1.58
CA ARG A 212 -2.85 6.61 -1.27
C ARG A 212 -3.89 6.81 -2.37
N SER A 213 -4.62 5.75 -2.65
CA SER A 213 -5.87 5.76 -3.39
C SER A 213 -7.05 5.80 -2.41
N LEU A 214 -8.06 6.59 -2.77
CA LEU A 214 -9.36 6.64 -2.08
C LEU A 214 -10.33 5.70 -2.77
#